data_AF-A0A7Y9I0B9-F1
#
_entry.id   AF-A0A7Y9I0B9-F1
#
_cell.length_a   1.000
_cell.length_b   1.000
_cell.length_c   1.000
_cell.angle_alpha   90.00
_cell.angle_beta   90.00
_cell.angle_gamma   90.00
#
_symmetry.space_group_name_H-M   'P 1'
#
loop_
_entity.id
_entity.type
_entity.pdbx_description
1 polymer ?
#
loop_
_entity_poly.entity_id
_entity_poly.type
_entity_poly.pdbx_seq_one_letter_code
_entity_poly.pdbx_strand_id
1 'polypeptide(L)' 'MDEFNKEIDAIGVKNAIEITGDLKDYFKIIQRPNKSYKIVWEKKASTHIKHKVTAVVKKYFIPTF' A
#
# COMPACT_ATOMS: atom_id res chain seq x y z
N MET A 1 -11.55 3.20 -6.08
CA MET A 1 -10.23 3.81 -5.79
C MET A 1 -10.24 4.61 -4.49
N ASP A 2 -11.31 5.35 -4.16
CA ASP A 2 -11.41 6.12 -2.91
C ASP A 2 -11.23 5.33 -1.62
N GLU A 3 -11.77 4.12 -1.55
CA GLU A 3 -11.69 3.31 -0.32
C GLU A 3 -10.29 2.74 -0.08
N PHE A 4 -9.59 2.36 -1.16
CA PHE A 4 -8.17 1.99 -1.11
C PHE A 4 -7.33 3.16 -0.57
N ASN A 5 -7.53 4.36 -1.11
CA ASN A 5 -6.79 5.55 -0.68
C ASN A 5 -7.05 5.85 0.80
N LYS A 6 -8.31 5.77 1.26
CA LYS A 6 -8.65 5.95 2.68
C LYS A 6 -7.98 4.93 3.59
N GLU A 7 -7.92 3.66 3.20
CA GLU A 7 -7.23 2.64 4.00
C GLU A 7 -5.72 2.88 4.07
N ILE A 8 -5.09 3.26 2.97
CA ILE A 8 -3.66 3.63 2.95
C ILE A 8 -3.39 4.85 3.82
N ASP A 9 -4.22 5.89 3.72
CA ASP A 9 -4.09 7.10 4.54
C ASP A 9 -4.27 6.79 6.03
N ALA A 10 -5.24 5.93 6.36
CA ALA A 10 -5.44 5.47 7.74
C ALA A 10 -4.22 4.69 8.29
N ILE A 11 -3.51 3.92 7.44
CA ILE A 11 -2.24 3.28 7.84
C ILE A 11 -1.17 4.35 8.05
N GLY A 12 -1.05 5.34 7.16
CA GLY A 12 -0.10 6.44 7.31
C GLY A 12 -0.28 7.18 8.64
N VAL A 13 -1.50 7.63 8.93
CA VAL A 13 -1.84 8.34 10.17
C VAL A 13 -1.59 7.49 11.42
N LYS A 14 -1.97 6.20 11.41
CA LYS A 14 -1.75 5.30 12.55
C LYS A 14 -0.28 4.99 12.82
N ASN A 15 0.61 5.21 11.85
CA ASN A 15 2.04 4.95 11.96
C ASN A 15 2.86 6.22 11.66
N ALA A 16 2.32 7.41 11.97
CA ALA A 16 2.94 8.71 11.68
C ALA A 16 4.33 8.91 12.31
N ILE A 17 4.68 8.11 13.33
CA ILE A 17 6.03 8.08 13.92
C ILE A 17 7.07 7.55 12.91
N GLU A 18 6.67 6.58 12.07
CA GLU A 18 7.54 5.94 11.08
C GLU A 18 7.37 6.53 9.67
N ILE A 19 6.22 7.17 9.42
CA ILE A 19 5.85 7.74 8.13
C ILE A 19 5.93 9.27 8.21
N THR A 20 6.91 9.81 7.50
CA THR A 20 7.07 11.25 7.32
C THR A 20 6.36 11.66 6.02
N GLY A 21 5.17 12.24 6.14
CA GLY A 21 4.35 12.68 5.01
C GLY A 21 3.31 11.65 4.57
N ASP A 22 2.99 11.61 3.27
CA ASP A 22 2.01 10.68 2.73
C ASP A 22 2.63 9.28 2.54
N LEU A 23 1.97 8.24 3.05
CA LEU A 23 2.37 6.85 2.88
C LEU A 23 2.36 6.45 1.39
N LYS A 24 1.54 7.09 0.55
CA LYS A 24 1.53 6.86 -0.90
C LYS A 24 2.85 7.20 -1.57
N ASP A 25 3.63 8.13 -1.01
CA ASP A 25 4.96 8.48 -1.53
C ASP A 25 6.04 7.43 -1.20
N TYR A 26 5.69 6.42 -0.39
CA TYR A 26 6.65 5.39 0.01
C TYR A 26 6.65 4.20 -0.96
N PHE A 27 5.60 4.04 -1.77
CA PHE A 27 5.47 2.88 -2.64
C PHE A 27 4.68 3.18 -3.92
N LYS A 28 4.94 2.38 -4.94
CA LYS A 28 4.18 2.33 -6.19
C LYS A 28 3.61 0.94 -6.41
N ILE A 29 2.41 0.88 -6.97
CA ILE A 29 1.78 -0.38 -7.39
C ILE A 29 1.87 -0.46 -8.90
N ILE A 30 2.50 -1.51 -9.39
CA ILE A 30 2.57 -1.82 -10.82
C ILE A 30 1.59 -2.97 -11.08
N GLN A 31 0.48 -2.67 -11.74
CA GLN A 31 -0.39 -3.71 -12.28
C GLN A 31 0.23 -4.30 -13.56
N ARG A 32 0.24 -5.62 -13.66
CA ARG A 32 0.75 -6.37 -14.81
C ARG A 32 -0.42 -6.87 -15.66
N PRO A 33 -0.21 -7.07 -16.98
CA PRO A 33 -1.26 -7.49 -17.91
C PRO A 33 -1.90 -8.85 -17.56
N ASN A 34 -1.21 -9.69 -16.78
CA ASN A 34 -1.74 -10.97 -16.28
C ASN A 34 -2.59 -10.83 -14.99
N LYS A 35 -3.15 -9.65 -14.70
CA LYS A 35 -3.92 -9.35 -13.47
C LYS A 35 -3.13 -9.54 -12.16
N SER A 36 -1.80 -9.63 -12.22
CA SER A 36 -0.95 -9.60 -11.03
C SER A 36 -0.52 -8.18 -10.70
N TYR A 37 -0.07 -7.94 -9.46
CA TYR A 37 0.49 -6.66 -9.04
C TYR A 37 1.88 -6.85 -8.46
N LYS A 38 2.69 -5.79 -8.52
CA LYS A 38 3.96 -5.67 -7.80
C LYS A 38 3.97 -4.37 -7.00
N ILE A 39 4.27 -4.46 -5.72
CA ILE A 39 4.51 -3.29 -4.87
C ILE A 39 6.01 -2.98 -4.90
N VAL A 40 6.36 -1.77 -5.31
CA VAL A 40 7.74 -1.26 -5.33
C VAL A 40 7.86 -0.22 -4.23
N TRP A 41 8.79 -0.40 -3.30
CA TRP A 41 9.03 0.56 -2.21
C TRP A 41 10.10 1.56 -2.63
N GLU A 42 9.75 2.84 -2.66
CA GLU A 42 10.66 3.96 -2.99
C GLU A 42 11.31 4.54 -1.73
N LYS A 43 10.65 4.41 -0.59
CA LYS A 43 11.17 4.83 0.73
C LYS A 43 11.24 3.64 1.69
N LYS A 44 12.11 3.76 2.70
CA LYS A 44 12.18 2.76 3.78
C LYS A 44 10.93 2.84 4.64
N ALA A 45 10.25 1.71 4.81
CA ALA A 45 9.16 1.49 5.75
C ALA A 45 9.43 0.19 6.52
N SER A 46 8.94 0.09 7.76
CA SER A 46 9.07 -1.12 8.55
C SER A 46 8.31 -2.29 7.94
N THR A 47 8.75 -3.50 8.27
CA THR A 47 8.11 -4.75 7.83
C THR A 47 6.63 -4.80 8.19
N HIS A 48 6.23 -4.20 9.33
CA HIS A 48 4.83 -4.11 9.74
C HIS A 48 3.98 -3.29 8.78
N ILE A 49 4.45 -2.10 8.41
CA ILE A 49 3.77 -1.22 7.46
C ILE A 49 3.71 -1.89 6.08
N LYS A 50 4.80 -2.53 5.66
CA LYS A 50 4.84 -3.27 4.40
C LYS A 50 3.79 -4.37 4.33
N HIS A 51 3.61 -5.14 5.41
CA HIS A 51 2.56 -6.17 5.49
C HIS A 51 1.16 -5.58 5.42
N LYS A 52 0.88 -4.49 6.16
CA LYS A 52 -0.42 -3.81 6.12
C LYS A 52 -0.76 -3.30 4.73
N VAL A 53 0.16 -2.58 4.09
CA VAL A 53 -0.03 -2.09 2.71
C VAL A 53 -0.24 -3.25 1.74
N THR A 54 0.52 -4.34 1.88
CA THR A 54 0.35 -5.53 1.03
C THR A 54 -1.02 -6.17 1.19
N ALA A 55 -1.57 -6.24 2.41
CA ALA A 55 -2.92 -6.76 2.65
C ALA A 55 -4.00 -5.88 1.99
N VAL A 56 -3.88 -4.56 2.12
CA VAL A 56 -4.79 -3.60 1.47
C VAL A 56 -4.70 -3.73 -0.05
N VAL A 57 -3.49 -3.72 -0.62
CA VAL A 57 -3.30 -3.88 -2.07
C VAL A 57 -3.89 -5.21 -2.54
N LYS A 58 -3.67 -6.30 -1.81
CA LYS A 58 -4.26 -7.61 -2.14
C LYS A 58 -5.79 -7.57 -2.18
N LYS A 59 -6.43 -6.91 -1.21
CA LYS A 59 -7.89 -6.77 -1.12
C LYS A 59 -8.49 -6.05 -2.33
N TYR A 60 -7.80 -5.04 -2.86
CA TYR A 60 -8.33 -4.20 -3.94
C TYR A 60 -7.81 -4.57 -5.35
N PHE A 61 -6.68 -5.28 -5.46
CA PHE A 61 -6.01 -5.54 -6.74
C PHE A 61 -5.99 -7.03 -7.12
N ILE A 62 -6.41 -7.96 -6.25
CA ILE A 62 -6.67 -9.35 -6.64
C ILE A 62 -8.18 -9.54 -6.81
N PRO A 63 -8.67 -10.04 -7.96
CA PRO A 63 -10.04 -10.49 -8.06
C PRO A 63 -10.22 -11.71 -7.14
N THR A 64 -11.09 -11.60 -6.13
CA THR A 64 -11.67 -12.77 -5.47
C THR A 64 -12.45 -13.54 -6.53
N PHE A 65 -11.92 -14.70 -6.91
CA PHE A 65 -12.63 -15.71 -7.69
C PHE A 65 -13.65 -16.44 -6.81
#